data_AF-A0A9E2U1N1-F1
#
_entry.id   AF-A0A9E2U1N1-F1
#
_cell.length_a   1.000
_cell.length_b   1.000
_cell.length_c   1.000
_cell.angle_alpha   90.00
_cell.angle_beta   90.00
_cell.angle_gamma   90.00
#
_symmetry.space_group_name_H-M   'P 1'
#
loop_
_entity.id
_entity.type
_entity.pdbx_description
1 polymer ?
#
loop_
_entity_poly.entity_id
_entity_poly.type
_entity_poly.pdbx_seq_one_letter_code
_entity_poly.pdbx_strand_id
1 'polypeptide(L)'
;MKHTIKITLIILSLGVLSSCGVGYSYVLNQNHNATQVELSESNFKVVDKVSGSSEVEYVFFFGGIKKRNLYKDAYTQLLDQADMIGKSKAITNLTTEEHVGGFPPFYTRRTITVHAQVIEFE
;
A
#
# COMPACT_ATOMS: atom_id res chain seq x y z
N MET A 1 26.18 24.14 -36.89
CA MET A 1 25.27 22.97 -37.07
C MET A 1 25.69 21.71 -36.32
N LYS A 2 26.96 21.26 -36.33
CA LYS A 2 27.35 20.02 -35.63
C LYS A 2 27.24 20.12 -34.09
N HIS A 3 27.49 21.30 -33.53
CA HIS A 3 27.42 21.52 -32.08
C HIS A 3 25.99 21.57 -31.54
N THR A 4 25.07 22.15 -32.30
CA THR A 4 23.63 22.22 -31.97
C THR A 4 22.98 20.83 -32.02
N ILE A 5 23.34 19.99 -33.00
CA ILE A 5 22.85 18.60 -33.11
C ILE A 5 23.30 17.75 -31.90
N LYS A 6 24.55 17.90 -31.43
CA LYS A 6 25.04 17.19 -30.24
C LYS A 6 24.27 17.58 -28.98
N ILE A 7 23.97 18.87 -28.81
CA ILE A 7 23.22 19.38 -27.67
C ILE A 7 21.77 18.87 -27.70
N THR A 8 21.12 18.87 -28.85
CA THR A 8 19.76 18.31 -29.01
C THR A 8 19.71 16.81 -28.71
N LEU A 9 20.73 16.05 -29.11
CA LEU A 9 20.82 14.61 -28.85
C LEU A 9 20.99 14.29 -27.35
N ILE A 10 21.75 15.11 -26.62
CA ILE A 10 21.94 14.98 -25.17
C ILE A 10 20.64 15.33 -24.42
N ILE A 11 19.94 16.39 -24.82
CA ILE A 11 18.66 16.76 -24.18
C ILE A 11 17.61 15.67 -24.43
N LEU A 12 17.59 15.09 -25.63
CA LEU A 12 16.70 13.99 -25.96
C LEU A 12 17.01 12.73 -25.13
N SER A 13 18.29 12.41 -24.89
CA SER A 13 18.66 11.24 -24.08
C SER A 13 18.30 11.41 -22.61
N LEU A 14 18.45 12.60 -22.02
CA LEU A 14 18.01 12.86 -20.64
C LEU A 14 16.49 12.68 -20.46
N GLY A 15 15.68 12.95 -21.49
CA GLY A 15 14.23 12.74 -21.44
C GLY A 15 13.83 11.27 -21.29
N VAL A 16 14.59 10.35 -21.89
CA VAL A 16 14.23 8.91 -21.91
C VAL A 16 14.57 8.20 -20.59
N LEU A 17 15.52 8.72 -19.80
CA LEU A 17 15.89 8.14 -18.50
C LEU A 17 14.92 8.49 -17.35
N SER A 18 13.94 9.37 -17.57
CA SER A 18 12.92 9.71 -16.56
C SER A 18 11.83 8.63 -16.36
N SER A 19 11.92 7.52 -17.11
CA SER A 19 10.98 6.40 -17.04
C SER A 19 11.25 5.38 -15.92
N CYS A 20 12.26 5.58 -15.07
CA CYS A 20 12.42 4.78 -13.85
C CYS A 20 11.32 5.21 -12.86
N GLY A 21 10.15 4.59 -13.00
CA GLY A 21 9.05 4.70 -12.04
C GLY A 21 9.57 4.37 -10.66
N VAL A 22 9.56 5.35 -9.76
CA VAL A 22 9.97 5.15 -8.38
C VAL A 22 8.85 4.40 -7.68
N GLY A 23 8.94 3.07 -7.68
CA GLY A 23 8.09 2.21 -6.87
C GLY A 23 8.47 2.34 -5.41
N TYR A 24 7.83 3.25 -4.68
CA TYR A 24 7.93 3.28 -3.22
C TYR A 24 7.00 2.20 -2.65
N SER A 25 7.48 0.96 -2.56
CA SER A 25 6.87 -0.02 -1.64
C SER A 25 7.26 0.38 -0.22
N TYR A 26 6.50 1.29 0.36
CA TYR A 26 6.76 1.77 1.71
C TYR A 26 6.20 0.75 2.70
N VAL A 27 7.05 -0.19 3.14
CA VAL A 27 6.76 -1.05 4.29
C VAL A 27 6.92 -0.20 5.56
N LEU A 28 5.93 0.63 5.86
CA LEU A 28 5.87 1.41 7.09
C LEU A 28 5.46 0.49 8.24
N ASN A 29 6.44 -0.02 8.98
CA ASN A 29 6.19 -0.57 10.30
C ASN A 29 6.02 0.59 11.29
N GLN A 30 4.84 1.24 11.28
CA GLN A 30 4.46 2.29 12.24
C GLN A 30 4.07 1.73 13.62
N ASN A 31 4.44 0.49 13.93
CA ASN A 31 4.18 -0.12 15.21
C ASN A 31 5.38 0.14 16.14
N HIS A 32 5.30 1.22 16.94
CA HIS A 32 6.25 1.45 18.04
C HIS A 32 6.15 0.41 19.17
N ASN A 33 5.12 -0.44 19.14
CA ASN A 33 5.02 -1.64 19.97
C ASN A 33 5.75 -2.79 19.27
N ALA A 34 7.09 -2.77 19.30
CA ALA A 34 7.89 -3.93 18.97
C ALA A 34 7.72 -4.99 20.08
N THR A 35 6.63 -5.74 20.04
CA THR A 35 6.55 -6.99 20.78
C THR A 35 7.51 -7.96 20.09
N GLN A 36 8.71 -8.15 20.67
CA GLN A 36 9.52 -9.34 20.40
C GLN A 36 8.73 -10.55 20.90
N VAL A 37 7.77 -11.00 20.10
CA VAL A 37 7.36 -12.39 20.14
C VAL A 37 8.40 -13.10 19.30
N GLU A 38 9.16 -13.98 19.94
CA GLU A 38 10.02 -14.97 19.29
C GLU A 38 9.15 -15.83 18.37
N LEU A 39 8.88 -15.33 17.16
CA LEU A 39 8.27 -16.10 16.07
C LEU A 39 9.25 -17.19 15.57
N SER A 40 10.43 -17.32 16.20
CA SER A 40 11.44 -18.33 15.93
C SER A 40 11.10 -19.69 16.56
N GLU A 41 10.25 -19.72 17.59
CA GLU A 41 9.71 -20.94 18.19
C GLU A 41 8.27 -21.21 17.73
N SER A 42 7.90 -22.49 17.67
CA SER A 42 6.60 -23.00 17.20
C SER A 42 5.44 -22.72 18.16
N ASN A 43 5.25 -21.45 18.54
CA ASN A 43 4.28 -20.99 19.55
C ASN A 43 3.04 -20.31 18.93
N PHE A 44 2.92 -20.33 17.61
CA PHE A 44 1.79 -19.75 16.90
C PHE A 44 1.45 -20.53 15.64
N LYS A 45 0.16 -20.53 15.30
CA LYS A 45 -0.35 -21.05 14.02
C LYS A 45 -0.96 -19.93 13.21
N VAL A 46 -0.73 -19.94 11.89
CA VAL A 46 -1.46 -19.07 10.97
C VAL A 46 -2.85 -19.67 10.76
N VAL A 47 -3.86 -18.95 11.23
CA VAL A 47 -5.26 -19.42 11.22
C VAL A 47 -6.01 -18.92 10.00
N ASP A 48 -5.70 -17.70 9.57
CA ASP A 48 -6.42 -17.07 8.47
C ASP A 48 -5.59 -16.00 7.72
N LYS A 49 -6.07 -15.61 6.54
CA LYS A 49 -5.56 -14.47 5.76
C LYS A 49 -6.72 -13.53 5.45
N VAL A 50 -6.59 -12.29 5.89
CA VAL A 50 -7.64 -11.28 5.76
C VAL A 50 -7.21 -10.14 4.86
N SER A 51 -8.19 -9.48 4.23
CA SER A 51 -7.93 -8.35 3.36
C SER A 51 -9.02 -7.30 3.39
N GLY A 52 -8.64 -6.04 3.55
CA GLY A 52 -9.55 -4.90 3.47
C GLY A 52 -9.20 -4.01 2.29
N SER A 53 -10.21 -3.46 1.61
CA SER A 53 -9.98 -2.55 0.49
C SER A 53 -10.81 -1.29 0.60
N SER A 54 -10.26 -0.16 0.16
CA SER A 54 -10.96 1.12 0.14
C SER A 54 -10.57 1.91 -1.10
N GLU A 55 -11.56 2.49 -1.77
CA GLU A 55 -11.38 3.19 -3.04
C GLU A 55 -11.87 4.64 -2.94
N VAL A 56 -11.17 5.52 -3.64
CA VAL A 56 -11.57 6.91 -3.83
C VAL A 56 -11.43 7.31 -5.29
N GLU A 57 -12.44 8.03 -5.76
CA GLU A 57 -12.48 8.59 -7.11
C GLU A 57 -12.37 10.11 -7.07
N TYR A 58 -11.61 10.65 -8.02
CA TYR A 58 -11.47 12.08 -8.25
C TYR A 58 -11.89 12.39 -9.69
N VAL A 59 -12.76 13.39 -9.85
CA VAL A 59 -13.28 13.85 -11.15
C VAL A 59 -12.86 15.31 -11.31
N PHE A 60 -12.08 15.65 -12.35
CA PHE A 60 -11.55 17.00 -12.55
C PHE A 60 -10.87 17.60 -11.29
N PHE A 61 -10.11 16.79 -10.55
CA PHE A 61 -9.50 17.16 -9.24
C PHE A 61 -10.48 17.44 -8.09
N PHE A 62 -11.79 17.44 -8.35
CA PHE A 62 -12.82 17.52 -7.34
C PHE A 62 -13.28 16.13 -6.93
N GLY A 63 -13.59 15.99 -5.65
CA GLY A 63 -13.94 14.71 -5.06
C GLY A 63 -12.81 14.15 -4.21
N GLY A 64 -13.18 13.12 -3.48
CA GLY A 64 -12.27 12.30 -2.72
C GLY A 64 -12.33 12.48 -1.21
N ILE A 65 -12.24 11.34 -0.53
CA ILE A 65 -12.11 11.21 0.91
C ILE A 65 -10.66 11.59 1.29
N LYS A 66 -10.43 12.14 2.50
CA LYS A 66 -9.06 12.38 3.00
C LYS A 66 -8.28 11.07 2.95
N LYS A 67 -7.02 11.10 2.46
CA LYS A 67 -6.16 9.90 2.39
C LYS A 67 -6.18 9.06 3.67
N ARG A 68 -6.14 9.71 4.83
CA ARG A 68 -6.22 9.04 6.15
C ARG A 68 -7.49 8.20 6.35
N ASN A 69 -8.62 8.68 5.85
CA ASN A 69 -9.88 7.94 5.94
C ASN A 69 -9.85 6.72 5.03
N LEU A 70 -9.24 6.83 3.85
CA LEU A 70 -9.07 5.70 2.92
C LEU A 70 -8.33 4.54 3.57
N TYR A 71 -7.19 4.82 4.20
CA TYR A 71 -6.47 3.82 5.00
C TYR A 71 -7.33 3.32 6.16
N LYS A 72 -7.91 4.22 6.96
CA LYS A 72 -8.75 3.84 8.12
C LYS A 72 -9.85 2.87 7.72
N ASP A 73 -10.53 3.12 6.62
CA ASP A 73 -11.65 2.30 6.15
C ASP A 73 -11.17 0.94 5.65
N ALA A 74 -10.03 0.88 4.93
CA ALA A 74 -9.40 -0.38 4.55
C ALA A 74 -8.96 -1.20 5.77
N TYR A 75 -8.36 -0.57 6.78
CA TYR A 75 -8.00 -1.23 8.05
C TYR A 75 -9.22 -1.70 8.83
N THR A 76 -10.31 -0.91 8.84
CA THR A 76 -11.54 -1.29 9.55
C THR A 76 -12.14 -2.54 8.92
N GLN A 77 -12.26 -2.59 7.60
CA GLN A 77 -12.73 -3.80 6.90
C GLN A 77 -11.84 -5.01 7.16
N LEU A 78 -10.51 -4.81 7.21
CA LEU A 78 -9.58 -5.89 7.53
C LEU A 78 -9.81 -6.42 8.96
N LEU A 79 -9.99 -5.54 9.94
CA LEU A 79 -10.26 -5.92 11.34
C LEU A 79 -11.61 -6.61 11.50
N ASP A 80 -12.64 -6.14 10.80
CA ASP A 80 -13.98 -6.73 10.82
C ASP A 80 -13.98 -8.17 10.28
N GLN A 81 -13.12 -8.46 9.29
CA GLN A 81 -12.93 -9.81 8.76
C GLN A 81 -12.11 -10.71 9.69
N ALA A 82 -11.26 -10.15 10.54
CA ALA A 82 -10.22 -10.91 11.24
C ALA A 82 -10.68 -11.63 12.52
N ASP A 83 -11.96 -11.54 12.87
CA ASP A 83 -12.60 -12.20 14.03
C ASP A 83 -11.66 -12.36 15.24
N MET A 84 -11.32 -11.23 15.84
CA MET A 84 -10.32 -11.13 16.91
C MET A 84 -10.87 -11.50 18.30
N ILE A 85 -12.12 -11.96 18.39
CA ILE A 85 -12.81 -12.18 19.67
C ILE A 85 -12.55 -13.60 20.18
N GLY A 86 -12.21 -13.73 21.47
CA GLY A 86 -12.28 -15.00 22.21
C GLY A 86 -10.99 -15.81 22.32
N LYS A 87 -9.88 -15.42 21.68
CA LYS A 87 -8.56 -16.08 21.81
C LYS A 87 -7.39 -15.09 21.69
N SER A 88 -6.19 -15.50 22.09
CA SER A 88 -4.95 -14.74 21.86
C SER A 88 -4.58 -14.78 20.38
N LYS A 89 -5.15 -13.85 19.60
CA LYS A 89 -4.89 -13.69 18.17
C LYS A 89 -4.14 -12.39 17.91
N ALA A 90 -3.28 -12.39 16.90
CA ALA A 90 -2.59 -11.18 16.43
C ALA A 90 -2.61 -11.10 14.90
N ILE A 91 -2.56 -9.88 14.39
CA ILE A 91 -2.40 -9.60 12.96
C ILE A 91 -0.91 -9.42 12.68
N THR A 92 -0.39 -10.22 11.77
CA THR A 92 1.01 -10.17 11.34
C THR A 92 1.11 -10.05 9.82
N ASN A 93 2.31 -9.74 9.35
CA ASN A 93 2.64 -9.59 7.93
C ASN A 93 1.65 -8.68 7.17
N LEU A 94 1.41 -7.51 7.76
CA LEU A 94 0.54 -6.49 7.20
C LEU A 94 1.23 -5.85 5.99
N THR A 95 0.65 -6.02 4.81
CA THR A 95 1.10 -5.38 3.58
C THR A 95 0.01 -4.45 3.05
N THR A 96 0.41 -3.31 2.50
CA THR A 96 -0.52 -2.34 1.92
C THR A 96 -0.10 -2.04 0.49
N GLU A 97 -1.04 -2.19 -0.42
CA GLU A 97 -0.88 -1.97 -1.85
C GLU A 97 -1.74 -0.76 -2.26
N GLU A 98 -1.13 0.24 -2.90
CA GLU A 98 -1.84 1.39 -3.47
C GLU A 98 -1.83 1.26 -4.99
N HIS A 99 -3.01 1.11 -5.57
CA HIS A 99 -3.23 1.15 -7.00
C HIS A 99 -3.80 2.50 -7.40
N VAL A 100 -3.05 3.25 -8.21
CA VAL A 100 -3.50 4.50 -8.81
C VAL A 100 -3.78 4.24 -10.28
N GLY A 101 -5.04 4.37 -10.67
CA GLY A 101 -5.51 4.21 -12.05
C GLY A 101 -6.30 5.41 -12.54
N GLY A 102 -6.75 5.34 -13.79
CA GLY A 102 -7.61 6.34 -14.41
C GLY A 102 -6.97 7.05 -15.59
N PHE A 103 -7.61 8.13 -16.02
CA PHE A 103 -7.25 8.95 -17.17
C PHE A 103 -7.04 10.40 -16.73
N PRO A 104 -5.82 10.77 -16.30
CA PRO A 104 -5.50 12.15 -15.92
C PRO A 104 -5.65 13.10 -17.13
N PRO A 105 -6.20 14.33 -16.97
CA PRO A 105 -6.67 14.96 -15.72
C PRO A 105 -8.17 14.77 -15.39
N PHE A 106 -8.92 14.01 -16.20
CA PHE A 106 -10.38 13.95 -16.10
C PHE A 106 -10.88 13.04 -14.98
N TYR A 107 -10.22 11.90 -14.78
CA TYR A 107 -10.63 10.90 -13.81
C TYR A 107 -9.40 10.21 -13.22
N THR A 108 -9.29 10.18 -11.89
CA THR A 108 -8.26 9.39 -11.22
C THR A 108 -8.91 8.56 -10.12
N ARG A 109 -8.61 7.27 -10.09
CA ARG A 109 -9.08 6.32 -9.08
C ARG A 109 -7.88 5.88 -8.25
N ARG A 110 -8.01 5.90 -6.93
CA ARG A 110 -7.03 5.30 -6.02
C ARG A 110 -7.71 4.20 -5.23
N THR A 111 -7.17 3.01 -5.31
CA THR A 111 -7.62 1.86 -4.55
C THR A 111 -6.49 1.47 -3.61
N ILE A 112 -6.79 1.39 -2.32
CA ILE A 112 -5.88 0.87 -1.31
C ILE A 112 -6.39 -0.51 -0.92
N THR A 113 -5.51 -1.49 -0.99
CA THR A 113 -5.78 -2.85 -0.50
C THR A 113 -4.77 -3.19 0.58
N VAL A 114 -5.25 -3.66 1.71
CA VAL A 114 -4.43 -4.08 2.83
C VAL A 114 -4.63 -5.58 3.00
N HIS A 115 -3.53 -6.31 3.10
CA HIS A 115 -3.52 -7.75 3.37
C HIS A 115 -2.82 -8.02 4.69
N ALA A 116 -3.29 -9.02 5.42
CA ALA A 116 -2.62 -9.49 6.61
C ALA A 116 -2.89 -10.96 6.89
N GLN A 117 -2.09 -11.53 7.79
CA GLN A 117 -2.26 -12.88 8.29
C GLN A 117 -2.70 -12.83 9.75
N VAL A 118 -3.66 -13.66 10.12
CA VAL A 118 -4.11 -13.83 11.49
C VAL A 118 -3.38 -15.03 12.08
N ILE A 119 -2.65 -14.79 13.16
CA ILE A 119 -2.01 -15.84 13.95
C ILE A 119 -2.74 -16.03 15.27
N GLU A 120 -2.80 -17.26 15.76
CA GLU A 120 -3.27 -17.61 17.10
C GLU A 120 -2.10 -18.22 17.87
N PHE A 121 -1.88 -17.73 19.08
CA PHE A 121 -0.89 -18.26 20.00
C PHE A 121 -1.47 -19.49 20.71
N GLU A 122 -0.69 -20.57 20.76
CA GLU A 122 -1.06 -21.83 21.43
C GLU A 122 -0.44 -21.95 22.83
#